data_AF-A0A7X7AJI1-F1
#
_entry.id   AF-A0A7X7AJI1-F1
#
_cell.length_a   1.000
_cell.length_b   1.000
_cell.length_c   1.000
_cell.angle_alpha   90.00
_cell.angle_beta   90.00
_cell.angle_gamma   90.00
#
_symmetry.space_group_name_H-M   'P 1'
#
loop_
_entity.id
_entity.type
_entity.pdbx_description
1 polymer ?
#
loop_
_entity_poly.entity_id
_entity_poly.type
_entity_poly.pdbx_seq_one_letter_code
_entity_poly.pdbx_strand_id
1 'polypeptide(L)' 'MNRRLLFIVVAAIALLPILPVTPAFWITHLNYVGLASLVVLGLVLMTGVSGLTSFGQAAFVGMGAYTTAWLTTAL' A
#
# COMPACT_ATOMS: atom_id res chain seq x y z
N MET A 1 8.68 -17.46 16.33
CA MET A 1 7.61 -16.92 15.46
C MET A 1 6.38 -17.80 15.59
N ASN A 2 5.37 -17.39 16.36
CA ASN A 2 4.16 -18.20 16.58
C ASN A 2 3.35 -18.25 15.29
N ARG A 3 3.64 -19.23 14.42
CA ARG A 3 3.02 -19.39 13.09
C ARG A 3 1.48 -19.34 13.16
N ARG A 4 0.90 -19.84 14.26
CA ARG A 4 -0.53 -19.76 14.57
C ARG A 4 -1.06 -18.33 14.60
N LEU A 5 -0.33 -17.40 15.21
CA LEU A 5 -0.68 -15.98 15.25
C LEU A 5 -0.72 -15.40 13.82
N LEU A 6 0.26 -15.76 13.00
CA LEU A 6 0.35 -15.31 11.60
C LEU A 6 -0.86 -15.79 10.79
N PHE A 7 -1.23 -17.06 10.92
CA PHE A 7 -2.42 -17.61 10.25
C PHE A 7 -3.72 -16.94 10.72
N ILE A 8 -3.86 -16.66 12.02
CA ILE A 8 -5.03 -15.96 12.56
C ILE A 8 -5.15 -14.56 11.97
N VAL A 9 -4.04 -13.81 11.91
CA VAL A 9 -4.03 -12.45 11.35
C VAL A 9 -4.37 -12.46 9.86
N VAL A 10 -3.79 -13.37 9.08
CA VAL A 10 -4.08 -13.49 7.64
C VAL A 10 -5.54 -13.87 7.41
N ALA A 11 -6.09 -14.82 8.17
CA ALA A 11 -7.48 -15.22 8.07
C ALA A 11 -8.43 -14.07 8.44
N ALA A 12 -8.11 -13.30 9.49
CA ALA A 12 -8.90 -12.14 9.89
C ALA A 12 -8.93 -11.07 8.79
N ILE A 13 -7.78 -10.74 8.19
CA ILE A 13 -7.70 -9.77 7.09
C ILE A 13 -8.47 -10.24 5.86
N ALA A 14 -8.38 -11.53 5.51
CA ALA A 14 -9.10 -12.10 4.38
C ALA A 14 -10.62 -12.13 4.58
N LEU A 15 -11.10 -12.17 5.83
CA LEU A 15 -12.53 -12.13 6.15
C LEU A 15 -13.12 -10.72 6.15
N LEU A 16 -12.30 -9.68 6.34
CA LEU A 16 -12.77 -8.28 6.41
C LEU A 16 -13.70 -7.88 5.25
N PRO A 17 -13.43 -8.21 3.97
CA PRO A 17 -14.28 -7.78 2.85
C PRO A 17 -15.67 -8.44 2.81
N ILE A 18 -15.84 -9.54 3.53
CA ILE A 18 -17.07 -10.35 3.53
C ILE A 18 -18.02 -9.89 4.65
N LEU A 19 -17.50 -9.19 5.66
CA LEU A 19 -18.28 -8.75 6.81
C LEU A 19 -19.15 -7.54 6.44
N PRO A 20 -20.48 -7.59 6.63
CA PRO A 20 -21.37 -6.48 6.29
C PRO A 20 -21.14 -5.22 7.13
N VAL A 21 -20.36 -5.31 8.19
CA VAL A 21 -20.01 -4.21 9.10
C VAL A 21 -18.87 -3.35 8.54
N THR A 22 -18.08 -3.84 7.56
CA THR A 22 -16.95 -3.07 7.03
C THR A 22 -17.41 -2.08 5.95
N PRO A 23 -17.22 -0.76 6.15
CA PRO A 23 -17.57 0.21 5.13
C PRO A 23 -16.65 0.06 3.93
N ALA A 24 -17.21 0.13 2.71
CA ALA A 24 -16.45 0.03 1.47
C ALA A 24 -15.28 1.01 1.38
N PHE A 25 -15.41 2.19 1.99
CA PHE A 25 -14.33 3.19 2.12
C PHE A 25 -13.05 2.60 2.73
N TRP A 26 -13.15 1.82 3.81
CA TRP A 26 -11.99 1.28 4.54
C TRP A 26 -11.24 0.27 3.69
N ILE A 27 -11.98 -0.60 3.00
CA ILE A 27 -11.43 -1.61 2.09
C ILE A 27 -10.72 -0.93 0.91
N THR A 28 -11.37 0.04 0.29
CA THR A 28 -10.79 0.82 -0.81
C THR A 28 -9.50 1.53 -0.38
N HIS A 29 -9.49 2.13 0.80
CA HIS A 29 -8.29 2.80 1.32
C HIS A 29 -7.16 1.81 1.61
N LEU A 30 -7.46 0.66 2.22
CA LEU A 30 -6.49 -0.42 2.44
C LEU A 30 -5.91 -0.95 1.12
N ASN A 31 -6.72 -1.07 0.07
CA ASN A 31 -6.25 -1.44 -1.25
C ASN A 31 -5.28 -0.41 -1.83
N TYR A 32 -5.59 0.89 -1.72
CA TYR A 32 -4.67 1.94 -2.15
C TYR A 32 -3.35 1.94 -1.38
N VAL A 33 -3.39 1.73 -0.06
CA VAL A 33 -2.18 1.57 0.77
C VAL A 33 -1.38 0.35 0.33
N GLY A 34 -2.04 -0.79 0.09
CA GLY A 34 -1.41 -2.01 -0.40
C GLY A 34 -0.69 -1.78 -1.74
N LEU A 35 -1.37 -1.17 -2.71
CA LEU A 35 -0.79 -0.84 -4.01
C LEU A 35 0.41 0.12 -3.88
N ALA A 36 0.28 1.19 -3.09
CA ALA A 36 1.39 2.13 -2.85
C ALA A 36 2.58 1.47 -2.14
N SER A 37 2.32 0.52 -1.23
CA SER A 37 3.38 -0.21 -0.54
C SER A 37 4.23 -1.07 -1.48
N LEU A 38 3.63 -1.68 -2.51
CA LEU A 38 4.36 -2.45 -3.53
C LEU A 38 5.36 -1.59 -4.29
N VAL A 39 4.98 -0.34 -4.58
CA VAL A 39 5.84 0.65 -5.23
C VAL A 39 7.03 1.01 -4.34
N VAL A 40 6.79 1.23 -3.05
CA VAL A 40 7.85 1.49 -2.06
C VAL A 40 8.77 0.29 -1.92
N LEU A 41 8.23 -0.92 -1.84
CA LEU A 41 9.02 -2.16 -1.79
C LEU A 41 9.89 -2.30 -3.03
N GLY A 42 9.38 -2.02 -4.23
CA GLY A 42 10.17 -1.99 -5.46
C GLY A 42 11.33 -0.99 -5.39
N LEU A 43 11.09 0.19 -4.81
CA LEU A 43 12.11 1.22 -4.61
C LEU A 43 13.19 0.77 -3.62
N VAL A 44 12.80 0.10 -2.53
CA VAL A 44 13.73 -0.48 -1.54
C VAL A 44 14.55 -1.62 -2.15
N LEU A 45 13.94 -2.48 -2.95
CA LEU A 45 14.65 -3.57 -3.65
C LEU A 45 15.66 -3.01 -4.65
N MET A 46 15.27 -2.00 -5.43
CA MET A 46 16.13 -1.37 -6.43
C MET A 46 17.30 -0.63 -5.79
N THR A 47 17.01 0.30 -4.86
CA THR A 47 18.03 1.15 -4.23
C THR A 47 18.88 0.38 -3.21
N GLY A 48 18.28 -0.54 -2.46
CA GLY A 48 18.95 -1.28 -1.39
C GLY A 48 19.64 -2.55 -1.88
N VAL A 49 18.90 -3.48 -2.49
CA VAL A 49 19.42 -4.82 -2.81
C VAL A 49 20.23 -4.82 -4.11
N SER A 50 19.75 -4.16 -5.16
CA SER A 50 20.48 -4.08 -6.45
C SER A 50 21.40 -2.87 -6.58
N GLY A 51 21.33 -1.90 -5.67
CA GLY A 51 22.14 -0.66 -5.73
C GLY A 51 21.79 0.28 -6.89
N LEU A 52 20.67 0.06 -7.57
CA LEU A 52 20.21 0.87 -8.70
C LEU A 52 19.20 1.90 -8.21
N THR A 53 19.56 3.19 -8.27
CA THR A 53 18.63 4.27 -7.91
C THR A 53 17.85 4.72 -9.14
N SER A 54 16.56 4.41 -9.19
CA SER A 54 15.66 4.89 -10.25
C SER A 54 15.05 6.25 -9.86
N PHE A 55 15.67 7.33 -10.33
CA PHE A 55 15.16 8.69 -10.12
C PHE A 55 13.78 8.90 -10.77
N GLY A 56 13.52 8.29 -11.93
CA GLY A 56 12.24 8.41 -12.62
C GLY A 56 11.09 7.80 -11.82
N GLN A 57 11.27 6.59 -11.29
CA GLN A 57 10.21 5.92 -10.51
C GLN A 57 9.92 6.65 -9.20
N ALA A 58 10.95 7.13 -8.49
CA ALA A 58 10.76 7.96 -7.31
C ALA A 58 10.03 9.27 -7.62
N ALA A 59 10.42 9.96 -8.71
CA ALA A 59 9.82 11.24 -9.10
C ALA A 59 8.36 11.10 -9.52
N PHE A 60 8.02 10.12 -10.37
CA PHE A 60 6.64 9.92 -10.83
C PHE A 60 5.70 9.52 -9.70
N VAL A 61 6.16 8.66 -8.77
CA VAL A 61 5.38 8.24 -7.60
C VAL A 61 5.16 9.40 -6.65
N GLY A 62 6.20 10.23 -6.42
CA GLY A 62 6.10 11.43 -5.59
C GLY A 62 5.14 12.47 -6.17
N MET A 63 5.22 12.76 -7.47
CA MET A 63 4.30 13.69 -8.14
C MET A 63 2.86 13.17 -8.13
N GLY A 64 2.64 11.88 -8.35
CA GLY A 64 1.32 11.26 -8.28
C GLY A 64 0.71 11.39 -6.88
N ALA A 65 1.46 11.06 -5.84
CA ALA A 65 1.02 11.20 -4.46
C ALA A 65 0.66 12.65 -4.09
N TYR A 66 1.50 13.61 -4.48
CA TYR A 66 1.24 15.03 -4.25
C TYR A 66 -0.01 15.51 -4.98
N THR A 67 -0.17 15.14 -6.26
CA THR A 67 -1.32 15.52 -7.08
C THR A 67 -2.61 14.93 -6.52
N THR A 68 -2.60 13.65 -6.12
CA THR A 68 -3.75 13.02 -5.46
C THR A 68 -4.10 13.70 -4.15
N ALA A 69 -3.11 14.02 -3.31
CA ALA A 69 -3.34 14.74 -2.06
C ALA A 69 -4.01 16.08 -2.34
N TRP A 70 -3.43 16.88 -3.25
CA TRP A 70 -3.97 18.18 -3.62
C TRP A 70 -5.42 18.08 -4.13
N LEU A 71 -5.68 17.19 -5.10
CA LEU A 71 -7.02 17.01 -5.67
C LEU A 71 -8.05 16.48 -4.67
N THR A 72 -7.63 15.76 -3.63
CA THR A 72 -8.55 15.22 -2.61
C THR A 72 -8.78 16.20 -1.45
N THR A 73 -7.87 17.16 -1.22
CA THR A 73 -7.97 18.11 -0.10
C THR A 73 -8.39 19.52 -0.51
N ALA A 74 -8.09 19.94 -1.75
CA ALA A 74 -8.34 21.30 -2.22
C ALA A 74 -9.58 21.42 -3.15
N LEU A 75 -10.18 20.29 -3.53
CA LEU A 75 -11.33 20.18 -4.42
C LEU A 75 -12.47 19.49 -3.67
#